data_AF-A0A924UFZ2-F1
#
_entry.id   AF-A0A924UFZ2-F1
#
_cell.length_a   1.000
_cell.length_b   1.000
_cell.length_c   1.000
_cell.angle_alpha   90.00
_cell.angle_beta   90.00
_cell.angle_gamma   90.00
#
_symmetry.space_group_name_H-M   'P 1'
#
loop_
_entity.id
_entity.type
_entity.pdbx_description
1 polymer ?
#
loop_
_entity_poly.entity_id
_entity_poly.type
_entity_poly.pdbx_seq_one_letter_code
_entity_poly.pdbx_strand_id
1 'polypeptide(L)'
;MAPIKFHLTIGLLTLLALLTTNQVLAGGSLVGTGGGLVEQNIFFAYRALPKTIDACLDSIVPCGLTISEQSLLKKIRVIVIAHPASIERLQFVTEKDYPGFFKTAPGEAHRTARTELDPKAPIFFNRDQLYTLRGLPALDFLEISGLLIHELGHQALETDHAALDLLAVKIRLQMQPQVTHLPYRDENLETSVTIINYSTTHNAVAELYINDNKDLHSIGGLLPVEANCPSAEEIALSWQLENVHWKQAARLATIGKTSLLQLPLGAWLTIQCVSQSKMPARFNIVRKPIEFNLWFLKNFGKGDTSFKYLKSVLLRR
;
A
#
# COMPACT_ATOMS: atom_id res chain seq x y z
N MET A 1 82.00 27.82 -26.23
CA MET A 1 81.30 26.78 -25.44
C MET A 1 80.26 27.47 -24.59
N ALA A 2 78.98 27.33 -24.95
CA ALA A 2 77.85 28.02 -24.32
C ALA A 2 76.98 27.00 -23.57
N PRO A 3 76.38 27.35 -22.42
CA PRO A 3 75.57 26.43 -21.65
C PRO A 3 74.12 26.43 -22.15
N ILE A 4 73.59 25.24 -22.42
CA ILE A 4 72.17 25.03 -22.69
C ILE A 4 71.49 24.73 -21.35
N LYS A 5 70.63 25.65 -20.90
CA LYS A 5 69.55 25.38 -19.94
C LYS A 5 68.27 25.30 -20.74
N PHE A 6 67.45 24.24 -20.59
CA PHE A 6 65.99 24.35 -20.79
C PHE A 6 65.26 23.20 -20.09
N HIS A 7 64.00 23.51 -19.78
CA HIS A 7 63.27 23.15 -18.58
C HIS A 7 62.64 21.75 -18.53
N LEU A 8 62.74 21.17 -17.34
CA LEU A 8 61.84 20.20 -16.74
C LEU A 8 60.45 20.85 -16.56
N THR A 9 59.41 20.34 -17.22
CA THR A 9 57.99 20.42 -16.82
C THR A 9 57.12 19.79 -17.92
N ILE A 10 56.91 18.47 -17.86
CA ILE A 10 55.86 17.81 -18.65
C ILE A 10 54.98 17.01 -17.68
N GLY A 11 53.78 17.53 -17.47
CA GLY A 11 52.58 16.70 -17.65
C GLY A 11 52.00 15.98 -16.43
N LEU A 12 51.88 16.63 -15.28
CA LEU A 12 50.94 16.19 -14.24
C LEU A 12 49.51 16.64 -14.62
N LEU A 13 48.91 16.03 -15.65
CA LEU A 13 47.58 16.42 -16.16
C LEU A 13 46.70 15.23 -16.59
N THR A 14 46.82 14.10 -15.89
CA THR A 14 46.00 12.89 -16.13
C THR A 14 45.52 12.27 -14.81
N LEU A 15 44.84 13.06 -13.97
CA LEU A 15 44.17 12.51 -12.78
C LEU A 15 42.90 13.28 -12.39
N LEU A 16 42.13 13.78 -13.37
CA LEU A 16 40.92 14.56 -13.10
C LEU A 16 39.72 14.21 -14.00
N ALA A 17 39.55 12.92 -14.34
CA ALA A 17 38.46 12.47 -15.23
C ALA A 17 37.77 11.17 -14.77
N LEU A 18 37.74 10.89 -13.47
CA LEU A 18 37.05 9.72 -12.90
C LEU A 18 36.20 10.05 -11.66
N LEU A 19 35.74 11.31 -11.56
CA LEU A 19 34.55 11.62 -10.76
C LEU A 19 33.34 11.47 -11.67
N THR A 20 33.05 10.23 -12.07
CA THR A 20 31.73 9.86 -12.60
C THR A 20 30.75 10.13 -11.47
N THR A 21 30.10 11.28 -11.55
CA THR A 21 28.95 11.63 -10.74
C THR A 21 27.97 10.47 -10.86
N ASN A 22 27.75 9.75 -9.75
CA ASN A 22 26.59 8.91 -9.59
C ASN A 22 25.38 9.83 -9.75
N GLN A 23 24.87 9.96 -10.98
CA GLN A 23 23.57 10.55 -11.20
C GLN A 23 22.61 9.64 -10.47
N VAL A 24 22.18 10.14 -9.31
CA VAL A 24 21.23 9.48 -8.43
C VAL A 24 20.05 9.08 -9.31
N LEU A 25 19.87 7.76 -9.48
CA LEU A 25 18.74 7.08 -10.11
C LEU A 25 17.46 7.30 -9.28
N ALA A 26 17.17 8.56 -8.94
CA ALA A 26 15.85 8.94 -8.47
C ALA A 26 15.03 9.16 -9.75
N GLY A 27 14.27 8.15 -10.14
CA GLY A 27 13.21 8.23 -11.15
C GLY A 27 12.12 9.21 -10.69
N GLY A 28 12.47 10.48 -10.62
CA GLY A 28 11.55 11.57 -10.41
C GLY A 28 11.04 11.99 -11.78
N SER A 29 9.74 11.83 -11.99
CA SER A 29 9.02 12.77 -12.85
C SER A 29 9.42 14.21 -12.46
N LEU A 30 9.38 15.15 -13.43
CA LEU A 30 9.57 16.59 -13.21
C LEU A 30 9.13 16.99 -11.79
N VAL A 31 10.07 17.49 -10.98
CA VAL A 31 9.80 17.95 -9.61
C VAL A 31 8.51 18.76 -9.60
N GLY A 32 7.49 18.27 -8.90
CA GLY A 32 6.18 18.93 -8.82
C GLY A 32 5.00 18.19 -9.49
N THR A 33 5.21 17.04 -10.14
CA THR A 33 4.09 16.14 -10.48
C THR A 33 3.85 15.18 -9.31
N GLY A 34 2.64 15.13 -8.77
CA GLY A 34 2.28 14.19 -7.69
C GLY A 34 2.60 12.72 -8.04
N GLY A 35 2.76 11.88 -7.01
CA GLY A 35 3.01 10.45 -7.21
C GLY A 35 1.80 9.76 -7.84
N GLY A 36 2.02 8.83 -8.77
CA GLY A 36 0.92 8.12 -9.42
C GLY A 36 0.14 7.20 -8.46
N LEU A 37 -1.15 7.01 -8.74
CA LEU A 37 -2.07 6.24 -7.89
C LEU A 37 -1.60 4.79 -7.67
N VAL A 38 -1.06 4.14 -8.69
CA VAL A 38 -0.61 2.74 -8.58
C VAL A 38 0.65 2.65 -7.74
N GLU A 39 1.57 3.60 -7.88
CA GLU A 39 2.76 3.71 -7.06
C GLU A 39 2.37 3.88 -5.59
N GLN A 40 1.40 4.76 -5.29
CA GLN A 40 0.85 4.91 -3.94
C GLN A 40 0.24 3.60 -3.41
N ASN A 41 -0.51 2.86 -4.25
CA ASN A 41 -1.07 1.56 -3.90
C ASN A 41 0.02 0.52 -3.62
N ILE A 42 1.14 0.54 -4.36
CA ILE A 42 2.29 -0.34 -4.15
C ILE A 42 2.98 -0.05 -2.81
N PHE A 43 3.24 1.23 -2.50
CA PHE A 43 3.75 1.63 -1.19
C PHE A 43 2.82 1.20 -0.05
N PHE A 44 1.51 1.36 -0.26
CA PHE A 44 0.51 0.97 0.71
C PHE A 44 0.50 -0.55 0.95
N ALA A 45 0.42 -1.36 -0.11
CA ALA A 45 0.47 -2.80 -0.02
C ALA A 45 1.73 -3.29 0.69
N TYR A 46 2.90 -2.75 0.35
CA TYR A 46 4.15 -3.09 1.02
C TYR A 46 4.10 -2.83 2.53
N ARG A 47 3.53 -1.71 2.96
CA ARG A 47 3.37 -1.37 4.39
C ARG A 47 2.36 -2.27 5.10
N ALA A 48 1.35 -2.76 4.40
CA ALA A 48 0.35 -3.68 4.96
C ALA A 48 0.87 -5.12 5.10
N LEU A 49 1.85 -5.52 4.28
CA LEU A 49 2.35 -6.90 4.22
C LEU A 49 2.72 -7.53 5.58
N PRO A 50 3.41 -6.86 6.52
CA PRO A 50 3.73 -7.48 7.81
C PRO A 50 2.48 -7.96 8.55
N LYS A 51 1.43 -7.13 8.60
CA LYS A 51 0.16 -7.48 9.25
C LYS A 51 -0.58 -8.57 8.49
N THR A 52 -0.56 -8.53 7.16
CA THR A 52 -1.11 -9.58 6.30
C THR A 52 -0.43 -10.92 6.53
N ILE A 53 0.90 -10.93 6.62
CA ILE A 53 1.68 -12.14 6.87
C ILE A 53 1.38 -12.67 8.27
N ASP A 54 1.30 -11.80 9.28
CA ASP A 54 0.91 -12.19 10.64
C ASP A 54 -0.50 -12.79 10.67
N ALA A 55 -1.47 -12.16 10.01
CA ALA A 55 -2.84 -12.69 9.87
C ALA A 55 -2.85 -14.09 9.23
N CYS A 56 -1.94 -14.34 8.31
CA CYS A 56 -1.79 -15.65 7.71
C CYS A 56 -1.18 -16.67 8.67
N LEU A 57 -0.01 -16.36 9.24
CA LEU A 57 0.76 -17.27 10.08
C LEU A 57 0.08 -17.59 11.42
N ASP A 58 -0.68 -16.64 11.97
CA ASP A 58 -1.36 -16.78 13.27
C ASP A 58 -2.74 -17.44 13.16
N SER A 59 -3.23 -17.67 11.94
CA SER A 59 -4.51 -18.35 11.74
C SER A 59 -4.44 -19.83 12.11
N ILE A 60 -5.57 -20.41 12.57
CA ILE A 60 -5.65 -21.82 13.00
C ILE A 60 -5.16 -22.77 11.89
N VAL A 61 -5.49 -22.44 10.64
CA VAL A 61 -4.99 -23.11 9.44
C VAL A 61 -4.24 -22.06 8.62
N PRO A 62 -2.90 -21.96 8.73
CA PRO A 62 -2.10 -20.88 8.15
C PRO A 62 -2.25 -20.74 6.63
N CYS A 63 -3.31 -20.10 6.13
CA CYS A 63 -3.65 -19.93 4.71
C CYS A 63 -3.51 -21.17 3.81
N GLY A 64 -3.64 -22.38 4.36
CA GLY A 64 -3.34 -23.61 3.61
C GLY A 64 -1.87 -23.73 3.16
N LEU A 65 -0.96 -23.13 3.91
CA LEU A 65 0.49 -23.18 3.68
C LEU A 65 1.07 -24.49 4.22
N THR A 66 1.94 -25.09 3.42
CA THR A 66 2.86 -26.14 3.83
C THR A 66 3.91 -25.60 4.82
N ILE A 67 4.61 -26.49 5.51
CA ILE A 67 5.69 -26.12 6.44
C ILE A 67 6.79 -25.31 5.72
N SER A 68 7.13 -25.69 4.48
CA SER A 68 8.14 -24.97 3.69
C SER A 68 7.68 -23.56 3.35
N GLU A 69 6.44 -23.40 2.89
CA GLU A 69 5.86 -22.09 2.58
C GLU A 69 5.74 -21.20 3.82
N GLN A 70 5.38 -21.74 4.99
CA GLN A 70 5.37 -20.98 6.25
C GLN A 70 6.78 -20.50 6.62
N SER A 71 7.80 -21.34 6.42
CA SER A 71 9.20 -20.96 6.65
C SER A 71 9.63 -19.84 5.71
N LEU A 72 9.30 -19.94 4.42
CA LEU A 72 9.56 -18.89 3.44
C LEU A 72 8.85 -17.58 3.79
N LEU A 73 7.56 -17.65 4.15
CA LEU A 73 6.78 -16.47 4.51
C LEU A 73 7.31 -15.77 5.78
N LYS A 74 7.82 -16.52 6.75
CA LYS A 74 8.52 -15.96 7.92
C LYS A 74 9.79 -15.21 7.52
N LYS A 75 10.57 -15.72 6.55
CA LYS A 75 11.74 -15.00 6.02
C LYS A 75 11.32 -13.71 5.31
N ILE A 76 10.30 -13.77 4.45
CA ILE A 76 9.71 -12.60 3.78
C ILE A 76 9.31 -11.55 4.82
N ARG A 77 8.62 -11.96 5.90
CA ARG A 77 8.24 -11.07 6.99
C ARG A 77 9.42 -10.32 7.60
N VAL A 78 10.52 -11.03 7.89
CA VAL A 78 11.74 -10.43 8.45
C VAL A 78 12.33 -9.40 7.48
N ILE A 79 12.36 -9.70 6.19
CA ILE A 79 12.86 -8.79 5.13
C ILE A 79 12.01 -7.51 5.11
N VAL A 80 10.68 -7.63 5.05
CA VAL A 80 9.79 -6.46 4.97
C VAL A 80 9.90 -5.56 6.21
N ILE A 81 10.04 -6.15 7.41
CA ILE A 81 10.22 -5.40 8.66
C ILE A 81 11.59 -4.71 8.69
N ALA A 82 12.65 -5.39 8.25
CA ALA A 82 14.01 -4.83 8.24
C ALA A 82 14.20 -3.74 7.18
N HIS A 83 13.42 -3.80 6.09
CA HIS A 83 13.50 -2.90 4.94
C HIS A 83 12.14 -2.27 4.67
N PRO A 84 11.73 -1.27 5.48
CA PRO A 84 10.42 -0.62 5.31
C PRO A 84 10.30 0.07 3.95
N ALA A 85 9.07 0.29 3.50
CA ALA A 85 8.80 0.91 2.21
C ALA A 85 9.45 2.30 2.11
N SER A 86 10.36 2.46 1.14
CA SER A 86 11.04 3.71 0.81
C SER A 86 11.21 3.86 -0.70
N ILE A 87 11.58 5.06 -1.16
CA ILE A 87 11.79 5.34 -2.59
C ILE A 87 12.97 4.54 -3.14
N GLU A 88 13.99 4.29 -2.31
CA GLU A 88 15.15 3.49 -2.68
C GLU A 88 14.78 2.01 -2.83
N ARG A 89 13.75 1.56 -2.09
CA ARG A 89 13.32 0.17 -2.02
C ARG A 89 12.33 -0.20 -3.12
N LEU A 90 11.41 0.69 -3.46
CA LEU A 90 10.37 0.47 -4.47
C LEU A 90 10.61 1.46 -5.62
N GLN A 91 11.21 0.96 -6.70
CA GLN A 91 11.65 1.78 -7.82
C GLN A 91 10.75 1.56 -9.03
N PHE A 92 10.38 2.64 -9.73
CA PHE A 92 9.47 2.59 -10.87
C PHE A 92 10.24 2.95 -12.13
N VAL A 93 10.37 1.98 -13.03
CA VAL A 93 11.23 2.05 -14.22
C VAL A 93 10.39 1.85 -15.48
N THR A 94 10.71 2.54 -16.56
CA THR A 94 10.11 2.36 -17.87
C THR A 94 11.10 1.70 -18.83
N GLU A 95 10.61 0.83 -19.70
CA GLU A 95 11.35 0.21 -20.80
C GLU A 95 11.81 1.24 -21.83
N LYS A 96 11.17 2.40 -21.88
CA LYS A 96 11.62 3.52 -22.73
C LYS A 96 13.01 4.01 -22.32
N ASP A 97 13.24 4.11 -21.01
CA ASP A 97 14.49 4.62 -20.45
C ASP A 97 15.53 3.49 -20.31
N TYR A 98 15.07 2.25 -20.08
CA TYR A 98 15.91 1.07 -19.92
C TYR A 98 15.41 -0.11 -20.77
N PRO A 99 15.68 -0.11 -22.10
CA PRO A 99 15.17 -1.15 -22.99
C PRO A 99 15.68 -2.56 -22.63
N GLY A 100 14.75 -3.50 -22.49
CA GLY A 100 15.02 -4.89 -22.16
C GLY A 100 15.18 -5.18 -20.67
N PHE A 101 15.00 -4.19 -19.79
CA PHE A 101 15.21 -4.36 -18.35
C PHE A 101 14.24 -5.37 -17.72
N PHE A 102 12.99 -5.47 -18.19
CA PHE A 102 12.01 -6.45 -17.74
C PHE A 102 11.88 -7.66 -18.68
N LYS A 103 12.81 -7.85 -19.61
CA LYS A 103 12.88 -9.04 -20.47
C LYS A 103 13.79 -10.08 -19.83
N THR A 104 13.20 -11.19 -19.40
CA THR A 104 13.93 -12.30 -18.75
C THR A 104 14.44 -13.33 -19.76
N ALA A 105 13.74 -13.55 -20.88
CA ALA A 105 14.21 -14.42 -21.96
C ALA A 105 13.63 -14.00 -23.33
N PRO A 106 14.22 -14.43 -24.46
CA PRO A 106 13.67 -14.20 -25.79
C PRO A 106 12.25 -14.79 -25.91
N GLY A 107 11.28 -13.95 -26.29
CA GLY A 107 9.88 -14.37 -26.49
C GLY A 107 9.02 -14.33 -25.23
N GLU A 108 9.58 -14.02 -24.05
CA GLU A 108 8.77 -13.79 -22.85
C GLU A 108 8.11 -12.41 -22.87
N ALA A 109 6.89 -12.33 -22.34
CA ALA A 109 6.25 -11.05 -22.06
C ALA A 109 7.08 -10.27 -21.04
N HIS A 110 7.02 -8.94 -21.11
CA HIS A 110 7.68 -8.09 -20.13
C HIS A 110 7.10 -8.38 -18.74
N ARG A 111 7.99 -8.56 -17.75
CA ARG A 111 7.59 -8.76 -16.36
C ARG A 111 7.07 -7.44 -15.77
N THR A 112 6.10 -7.56 -14.85
CA THR A 112 5.50 -6.42 -14.16
C THR A 112 6.38 -5.89 -13.03
N ALA A 113 7.13 -6.78 -12.38
CA ALA A 113 8.17 -6.42 -11.43
C ALA A 113 9.37 -7.37 -11.57
N ARG A 114 10.49 -6.97 -10.97
CA ARG A 114 11.66 -7.82 -10.77
C ARG A 114 12.49 -7.34 -9.58
N THR A 115 13.23 -8.26 -8.98
CA THR A 115 14.27 -7.99 -7.97
C THR A 115 15.48 -8.89 -8.18
N GLU A 116 16.54 -8.65 -7.42
CA GLU A 116 17.67 -9.58 -7.27
C GLU A 116 17.46 -10.52 -6.07
N LEU A 117 18.27 -11.59 -6.00
CA LEU A 117 18.31 -12.54 -4.88
C LEU A 117 19.09 -11.97 -3.68
N ASP A 118 18.76 -10.76 -3.26
CA ASP A 118 19.35 -10.07 -2.10
C ASP A 118 18.24 -9.43 -1.24
N PRO A 119 18.17 -9.73 0.08
CA PRO A 119 17.26 -9.09 1.03
C PRO A 119 17.18 -7.56 0.94
N LYS A 120 18.27 -6.88 0.55
CA LYS A 120 18.39 -5.43 0.49
C LYS A 120 18.13 -4.84 -0.89
N ALA A 121 18.04 -5.66 -1.94
CA ALA A 121 17.91 -5.17 -3.30
C ALA A 121 16.60 -4.38 -3.51
N PRO A 122 16.58 -3.33 -4.34
CA PRO A 122 15.32 -2.70 -4.73
C PRO A 122 14.40 -3.69 -5.46
N ILE A 123 13.09 -3.49 -5.31
CA ILE A 123 12.08 -4.10 -6.18
C ILE A 123 11.75 -3.07 -7.26
N PHE A 124 11.97 -3.45 -8.51
CA PHE A 124 11.69 -2.62 -9.66
C PHE A 124 10.32 -2.96 -10.23
N PHE A 125 9.49 -1.95 -10.46
CA PHE A 125 8.18 -2.08 -11.09
C PHE A 125 8.21 -1.48 -12.49
N ASN A 126 7.64 -2.21 -13.44
CA ASN A 126 7.51 -1.78 -14.82
C ASN A 126 6.37 -0.78 -14.96
N ARG A 127 6.71 0.51 -14.95
CA ARG A 127 5.73 1.61 -15.01
C ARG A 127 4.85 1.53 -16.26
N ASP A 128 5.36 0.96 -17.36
CA ASP A 128 4.63 0.83 -18.62
C ASP A 128 3.49 -0.21 -18.52
N GLN A 129 3.49 -1.06 -17.49
CA GLN A 129 2.45 -2.06 -17.23
C GLN A 129 1.56 -1.74 -16.03
N LEU A 130 1.86 -0.70 -15.26
CA LEU A 130 1.09 -0.36 -14.06
C LEU A 130 -0.26 0.28 -14.38
N TYR A 131 -0.41 0.85 -15.58
CA TYR A 131 -1.60 1.55 -16.01
C TYR A 131 -2.16 0.94 -17.29
N THR A 132 -3.48 0.87 -17.38
CA THR A 132 -4.20 0.55 -18.61
C THR A 132 -4.02 1.68 -19.65
N LEU A 133 -4.39 1.43 -20.91
CA LEU A 133 -4.39 2.45 -21.97
C LEU A 133 -5.27 3.68 -21.66
N ARG A 134 -6.16 3.58 -20.67
CA ARG A 134 -7.02 4.69 -20.21
C ARG A 134 -6.44 5.43 -19.00
N GLY A 135 -5.22 5.09 -18.56
CA GLY A 135 -4.60 5.67 -17.37
C GLY A 135 -5.18 5.18 -16.05
N LEU A 136 -6.00 4.11 -16.07
CA LEU A 136 -6.50 3.47 -14.85
C LEU A 136 -5.50 2.47 -14.31
N PRO A 137 -5.41 2.24 -12.98
CA PRO A 137 -4.64 1.15 -12.39
C PRO A 137 -4.88 -0.18 -13.11
N ALA A 138 -3.80 -0.87 -13.48
CA ALA A 138 -3.86 -2.20 -14.08
C ALA A 138 -3.86 -3.33 -13.04
N LEU A 139 -3.49 -3.03 -11.79
CA LEU A 139 -3.40 -3.97 -10.69
C LEU A 139 -4.23 -3.48 -9.51
N ASP A 140 -4.98 -4.38 -8.89
CA ASP A 140 -5.64 -4.14 -7.62
C ASP A 140 -4.71 -4.38 -6.41
N PHE A 141 -5.19 -4.08 -5.21
CA PHE A 141 -4.43 -4.24 -3.97
C PHE A 141 -3.98 -5.68 -3.69
N LEU A 142 -4.82 -6.68 -4.02
CA LEU A 142 -4.52 -8.09 -3.81
C LEU A 142 -3.46 -8.56 -4.81
N GLU A 143 -3.57 -8.15 -6.07
CA GLU A 143 -2.60 -8.43 -7.12
C GLU A 143 -1.23 -7.83 -6.80
N ILE A 144 -1.21 -6.56 -6.37
CA ILE A 144 0.01 -5.89 -5.92
C ILE A 144 0.63 -6.64 -4.73
N SER A 145 -0.19 -7.06 -3.76
CA SER A 145 0.29 -7.80 -2.59
C SER A 145 0.88 -9.16 -2.99
N GLY A 146 0.24 -9.87 -3.93
CA GLY A 146 0.78 -11.12 -4.48
C GLY A 146 2.09 -10.91 -5.23
N LEU A 147 2.17 -9.89 -6.08
CA LEU A 147 3.40 -9.51 -6.80
C LEU A 147 4.52 -9.19 -5.82
N LEU A 148 4.24 -8.42 -4.76
CA LEU A 148 5.24 -8.14 -3.73
C LEU A 148 5.71 -9.38 -2.99
N ILE A 149 4.81 -10.31 -2.63
CA ILE A 149 5.18 -11.58 -2.00
C ILE A 149 6.10 -12.40 -2.93
N HIS A 150 5.83 -12.40 -4.23
CA HIS A 150 6.69 -13.06 -5.23
C HIS A 150 8.10 -12.46 -5.20
N GLU A 151 8.23 -11.14 -5.40
CA GLU A 151 9.54 -10.48 -5.43
C GLU A 151 10.28 -10.63 -4.08
N LEU A 152 9.59 -10.45 -2.96
CA LEU A 152 10.20 -10.64 -1.64
C LEU A 152 10.62 -12.10 -1.39
N GLY A 153 9.97 -13.06 -2.03
CA GLY A 153 10.37 -14.47 -2.01
C GLY A 153 11.72 -14.70 -2.68
N HIS A 154 11.98 -14.05 -3.82
CA HIS A 154 13.31 -14.03 -4.44
C HIS A 154 14.37 -13.45 -3.49
N GLN A 155 14.05 -12.38 -2.79
CA GLN A 155 14.96 -11.80 -1.80
C GLN A 155 15.16 -12.68 -0.56
N ALA A 156 14.23 -13.62 -0.31
CA ALA A 156 14.37 -14.69 0.67
C ALA A 156 15.10 -15.93 0.12
N LEU A 157 15.75 -15.79 -1.04
CA LEU A 157 16.54 -16.81 -1.76
C LEU A 157 15.73 -17.97 -2.36
N GLU A 158 14.42 -17.79 -2.56
CA GLU A 158 13.63 -18.73 -3.35
C GLU A 158 13.79 -18.42 -4.85
N THR A 159 14.10 -19.43 -5.65
CA THR A 159 14.35 -19.27 -7.09
C THR A 159 13.27 -19.91 -7.96
N ASP A 160 12.40 -20.74 -7.37
CA ASP A 160 11.29 -21.36 -8.07
C ASP A 160 10.12 -20.38 -8.22
N HIS A 161 9.98 -19.80 -9.41
CA HIS A 161 8.86 -18.91 -9.74
C HIS A 161 7.48 -19.56 -9.51
N ALA A 162 7.33 -20.86 -9.80
CA ALA A 162 6.04 -21.53 -9.64
C ALA A 162 5.67 -21.67 -8.15
N ALA A 163 6.66 -21.93 -7.29
CA ALA A 163 6.47 -21.94 -5.85
C ALA A 163 6.07 -20.55 -5.32
N LEU A 164 6.70 -19.49 -5.82
CA LEU A 164 6.39 -18.11 -5.45
C LEU A 164 5.00 -17.66 -5.91
N ASP A 165 4.61 -18.02 -7.13
CA ASP A 165 3.27 -17.74 -7.66
C ASP A 165 2.19 -18.47 -6.85
N LEU A 166 2.43 -19.74 -6.51
CA LEU A 166 1.52 -20.50 -5.67
C LEU A 166 1.38 -19.88 -4.27
N LEU A 167 2.50 -19.49 -3.66
CA LEU A 167 2.49 -18.78 -2.37
C LEU A 167 1.68 -17.48 -2.47
N ALA A 168 1.95 -16.66 -3.49
CA ALA A 168 1.24 -15.40 -3.72
C ALA A 168 -0.28 -15.61 -3.88
N VAL A 169 -0.71 -16.64 -4.62
CA VAL A 169 -2.13 -17.00 -4.77
C VAL A 169 -2.75 -17.38 -3.42
N LYS A 170 -2.08 -18.19 -2.59
CA LYS A 170 -2.60 -18.58 -1.28
C LYS A 170 -2.78 -17.37 -0.35
N ILE A 171 -1.81 -16.45 -0.34
CA ILE A 171 -1.92 -15.21 0.43
C ILE A 171 -3.08 -14.36 -0.07
N ARG A 172 -3.24 -14.20 -1.39
CA ARG A 172 -4.36 -13.44 -1.98
C ARG A 172 -5.71 -14.04 -1.61
N LEU A 173 -5.86 -15.36 -1.67
CA LEU A 173 -7.10 -16.04 -1.30
C LEU A 173 -7.45 -15.82 0.18
N GLN A 174 -6.45 -15.80 1.07
CA GLN A 174 -6.67 -15.48 2.48
C GLN A 174 -7.08 -14.00 2.70
N MET A 175 -6.45 -13.09 1.96
CA MET A 175 -6.72 -11.66 2.07
C MET A 175 -8.07 -11.26 1.48
N GLN A 176 -8.54 -11.96 0.46
CA GLN A 176 -9.76 -11.62 -0.26
C GLN A 176 -10.98 -11.36 0.66
N PRO A 177 -11.34 -12.22 1.63
CA PRO A 177 -12.45 -11.94 2.54
C PRO A 177 -12.19 -10.79 3.53
N GLN A 178 -10.92 -10.37 3.68
CA GLN A 178 -10.50 -9.29 4.58
C GLN A 178 -10.58 -7.92 3.90
N VAL A 179 -10.52 -7.89 2.57
CA VAL A 179 -10.52 -6.65 1.79
C VAL A 179 -11.92 -6.37 1.25
N THR A 180 -12.51 -5.27 1.70
CA THR A 180 -13.76 -4.76 1.13
C THR A 180 -13.46 -3.55 0.26
N HIS A 181 -13.85 -3.60 -1.01
CA HIS A 181 -13.76 -2.49 -1.94
C HIS A 181 -15.15 -1.97 -2.30
N LEU A 182 -15.41 -0.69 -2.01
CA LEU A 182 -16.69 -0.03 -2.23
C LEU A 182 -16.51 1.12 -3.22
N PRO A 183 -16.70 0.85 -4.52
CA PRO A 183 -16.69 1.92 -5.52
C PRO A 183 -17.92 2.82 -5.32
N TYR A 184 -17.76 4.09 -5.66
CA TYR A 184 -18.81 5.07 -5.80
C TYR A 184 -18.59 5.82 -7.11
N ARG A 185 -19.64 5.90 -7.93
CA ARG A 185 -19.59 6.61 -9.20
C ARG A 185 -20.88 7.37 -9.45
N ASP A 186 -20.76 8.65 -9.70
CA ASP A 186 -21.79 9.49 -10.31
C ASP A 186 -21.19 10.31 -11.47
N GLU A 187 -21.99 11.21 -12.07
CA GLU A 187 -21.57 12.03 -13.20
C GLU A 187 -20.36 12.94 -12.91
N ASN A 188 -20.12 13.27 -11.64
CA ASN A 188 -19.16 14.28 -11.20
C ASN A 188 -18.06 13.72 -10.27
N LEU A 189 -18.23 12.51 -9.76
CA LEU A 189 -17.31 11.89 -8.81
C LEU A 189 -17.19 10.40 -9.08
N GLU A 190 -15.95 9.95 -9.20
CA GLU A 190 -15.57 8.56 -9.13
C GLU A 190 -14.56 8.43 -7.99
N THR A 191 -14.91 7.63 -6.99
CA THR A 191 -14.10 7.41 -5.79
C THR A 191 -14.35 5.99 -5.29
N SER A 192 -13.52 5.50 -4.39
CA SER A 192 -13.76 4.23 -3.72
C SER A 192 -13.25 4.24 -2.30
N VAL A 193 -13.85 3.40 -1.47
CA VAL A 193 -13.36 3.10 -0.13
C VAL A 193 -12.82 1.68 -0.12
N THR A 194 -11.59 1.53 0.35
CA THR A 194 -10.97 0.22 0.60
C THR A 194 -10.81 0.01 2.10
N ILE A 195 -11.24 -1.15 2.56
CA ILE A 195 -11.25 -1.55 3.97
C ILE A 195 -10.46 -2.85 4.09
N ILE A 196 -9.56 -2.92 5.05
CA ILE A 196 -8.82 -4.15 5.34
C ILE A 196 -9.07 -4.55 6.78
N ASN A 197 -9.80 -5.64 6.97
CA ASN A 197 -10.06 -6.26 8.27
C ASN A 197 -9.07 -7.39 8.51
N TYR A 198 -7.99 -7.13 9.24
CA TYR A 198 -7.03 -8.18 9.59
C TYR A 198 -7.70 -9.23 10.51
N SER A 199 -7.51 -10.51 10.18
CA SER A 199 -8.11 -11.63 10.94
C SER A 199 -7.26 -12.10 12.12
N THR A 200 -6.33 -11.30 12.63
CA THR A 200 -5.47 -11.70 13.76
C THR A 200 -6.23 -11.66 15.09
N THR A 201 -5.83 -12.54 16.00
CA THR A 201 -6.36 -12.55 17.37
C THR A 201 -5.82 -11.40 18.22
N HIS A 202 -4.77 -10.70 17.77
CA HIS A 202 -4.05 -9.68 18.56
C HIS A 202 -3.86 -8.41 17.71
N ASN A 203 -4.30 -7.26 18.23
CA ASN A 203 -4.08 -5.92 17.64
C ASN A 203 -4.55 -5.75 16.18
N ALA A 204 -5.54 -6.53 15.74
CA ALA A 204 -6.20 -6.37 14.45
C ALA A 204 -7.00 -5.07 14.41
N VAL A 205 -6.39 -4.02 13.88
CA VAL A 205 -7.05 -2.73 13.65
C VAL A 205 -7.42 -2.64 12.19
N ALA A 206 -8.72 -2.57 11.89
CA ALA A 206 -9.17 -2.34 10.52
C ALA A 206 -8.55 -1.06 9.97
N GLU A 207 -8.04 -1.15 8.74
CA GLU A 207 -7.53 0.00 8.02
C GLU A 207 -8.51 0.44 6.95
N LEU A 208 -8.56 1.75 6.74
CA LEU A 208 -9.59 2.38 5.94
C LEU A 208 -8.96 3.45 5.05
N TYR A 209 -9.20 3.34 3.74
CA TYR A 209 -8.60 4.19 2.72
C TYR A 209 -9.67 4.72 1.78
N ILE A 210 -9.49 5.95 1.33
CA ILE A 210 -10.28 6.55 0.25
C ILE A 210 -9.36 6.76 -0.94
N ASN A 211 -9.79 6.30 -2.10
CA ASN A 211 -9.17 6.61 -3.38
C ASN A 211 -10.09 7.57 -4.14
N ASP A 212 -9.58 8.76 -4.49
CA ASP A 212 -10.32 9.81 -5.20
C ASP A 212 -9.89 9.97 -6.68
N ASN A 213 -9.33 8.89 -7.24
CA ASN A 213 -8.68 8.77 -8.56
C ASN A 213 -7.39 9.56 -8.72
N LYS A 214 -7.05 10.45 -7.80
CA LYS A 214 -5.78 11.19 -7.81
C LYS A 214 -4.82 10.63 -6.78
N ASP A 215 -5.33 10.44 -5.56
CA ASP A 215 -4.55 10.07 -4.39
C ASP A 215 -5.24 9.01 -3.54
N LEU A 216 -4.43 8.29 -2.75
CA LEU A 216 -4.88 7.36 -1.74
C LEU A 216 -4.75 7.98 -0.34
N HIS A 217 -5.87 8.18 0.35
CA HIS A 217 -5.92 8.81 1.66
C HIS A 217 -6.25 7.79 2.75
N SER A 218 -5.39 7.67 3.75
CA SER A 218 -5.75 6.92 4.96
C SER A 218 -6.72 7.71 5.83
N ILE A 219 -7.84 7.08 6.19
CA ILE A 219 -8.83 7.60 7.15
C ILE A 219 -8.94 6.73 8.41
N GLY A 220 -8.08 5.72 8.56
CA GLY A 220 -8.07 4.81 9.71
C GLY A 220 -7.91 5.52 11.06
N GLY A 221 -7.22 6.66 11.09
CA GLY A 221 -7.08 7.49 12.31
C GLY A 221 -8.39 8.04 12.90
N LEU A 222 -9.53 7.88 12.20
CA LEU A 222 -10.85 8.27 12.70
C LEU A 222 -11.51 7.19 13.57
N LEU A 223 -11.08 5.94 13.45
CA LEU A 223 -11.66 4.80 14.17
C LEU A 223 -11.33 4.74 15.68
N PRO A 224 -10.12 5.11 16.16
CA PRO A 224 -9.74 4.91 17.56
C PRO A 224 -10.61 5.68 18.56
N VAL A 225 -11.10 6.86 18.19
CA VAL A 225 -12.02 7.66 19.05
C VAL A 225 -13.31 6.90 19.35
N GLU A 226 -13.67 5.98 18.46
CA GLU A 226 -14.90 5.21 18.53
C GLU A 226 -14.74 3.82 19.14
N ALA A 227 -13.53 3.27 19.19
CA ALA A 227 -13.30 1.90 19.65
C ALA A 227 -13.24 1.77 21.19
N ASN A 228 -14.23 2.31 21.91
CA ASN A 228 -14.30 2.21 23.37
C ASN A 228 -15.03 0.94 23.83
N CYS A 229 -14.47 0.27 24.84
CA CYS A 229 -15.13 -0.84 25.52
C CYS A 229 -16.18 -0.34 26.53
N PRO A 230 -17.26 -1.09 26.79
CA PRO A 230 -18.33 -0.70 27.72
C PRO A 230 -17.86 -0.50 29.17
N SER A 231 -16.84 -1.25 29.60
CA SER A 231 -16.28 -1.16 30.94
C SER A 231 -14.96 -0.37 30.94
N ALA A 232 -14.75 0.47 31.96
CA ALA A 232 -13.48 1.16 32.18
C ALA A 232 -12.31 0.20 32.51
N GLU A 233 -12.61 -1.04 32.90
CA GLU A 233 -11.61 -2.10 33.15
C GLU A 233 -11.27 -2.92 31.90
N GLU A 234 -11.94 -2.64 30.79
CA GLU A 234 -11.73 -3.32 29.51
C GLU A 234 -10.91 -2.43 28.56
N ILE A 235 -9.99 -3.06 27.83
CA ILE A 235 -9.26 -2.42 26.74
C ILE A 235 -9.68 -3.01 25.40
N ALA A 236 -9.77 -2.17 24.38
CA ALA A 236 -10.00 -2.63 23.01
C ALA A 236 -8.72 -3.25 22.46
N LEU A 237 -8.78 -4.53 22.11
CA LEU A 237 -7.68 -5.26 21.50
C LEU A 237 -7.70 -5.17 19.98
N SER A 238 -8.88 -5.22 19.38
CA SER A 238 -9.05 -5.24 17.93
C SER A 238 -10.40 -4.62 17.55
N TRP A 239 -10.52 -4.18 16.30
CA TRP A 239 -11.79 -3.82 15.73
C TRP A 239 -11.85 -4.06 14.23
N GLN A 240 -13.05 -4.40 13.77
CA GLN A 240 -13.36 -4.70 12.37
C GLN A 240 -14.59 -3.92 11.93
N LEU A 241 -14.66 -3.63 10.63
CA LEU A 241 -15.83 -3.06 10.00
C LEU A 241 -16.55 -4.12 9.18
N GLU A 242 -17.76 -4.48 9.61
CA GLU A 242 -18.62 -5.44 8.95
C GLU A 242 -19.76 -4.72 8.23
N ASN A 243 -20.34 -5.37 7.21
CA ASN A 243 -21.51 -4.88 6.48
C ASN A 243 -21.36 -3.43 5.99
N VAL A 244 -20.22 -3.11 5.39
CA VAL A 244 -19.95 -1.74 4.98
C VAL A 244 -20.68 -1.42 3.67
N HIS A 245 -21.38 -0.28 3.64
CA HIS A 245 -22.22 0.12 2.52
C HIS A 245 -22.40 1.64 2.46
N TRP A 246 -22.73 2.16 1.28
CA TRP A 246 -23.16 3.55 1.13
C TRP A 246 -24.58 3.74 1.66
N LYS A 247 -24.79 4.69 2.58
CA LYS A 247 -26.08 4.97 3.24
C LYS A 247 -26.86 6.06 2.48
N GLN A 248 -27.69 5.68 1.51
CA GLN A 248 -28.51 6.60 0.66
C GLN A 248 -27.72 7.35 -0.42
N ALA A 249 -28.45 8.03 -1.31
CA ALA A 249 -27.89 8.92 -2.33
C ALA A 249 -27.04 10.02 -1.68
N ALA A 250 -25.97 10.40 -2.38
CA ALA A 250 -25.11 11.49 -1.96
C ALA A 250 -25.90 12.76 -1.69
N ARG A 251 -25.54 13.46 -0.61
CA ARG A 251 -26.23 14.70 -0.20
C ARG A 251 -25.40 15.89 -0.61
N LEU A 252 -26.02 16.88 -1.22
CA LEU A 252 -25.39 18.17 -1.46
C LEU A 252 -25.66 19.09 -0.29
N ALA A 253 -24.61 19.62 0.33
CA ALA A 253 -24.70 20.71 1.28
C ALA A 253 -24.02 21.94 0.70
N THR A 254 -24.62 23.12 0.88
CA THR A 254 -24.02 24.39 0.44
C THR A 254 -23.64 25.20 1.66
N ILE A 255 -22.35 25.53 1.79
CA ILE A 255 -21.81 26.41 2.83
C ILE A 255 -21.30 27.68 2.15
N GLY A 256 -22.08 28.75 2.22
CA GLY A 256 -21.80 29.99 1.49
C GLY A 256 -21.88 29.78 -0.03
N LYS A 257 -20.76 29.95 -0.73
CA LYS A 257 -20.63 29.71 -2.18
C LYS A 257 -20.05 28.34 -2.53
N THR A 258 -19.71 27.54 -1.51
CA THR A 258 -19.08 26.23 -1.69
C THR A 258 -20.13 25.14 -1.59
N SER A 259 -20.16 24.25 -2.58
CA SER A 259 -20.99 23.05 -2.50
C SER A 259 -20.13 21.86 -2.09
N LEU A 260 -20.63 21.09 -1.13
CA LEU A 260 -20.01 19.89 -0.60
C LEU A 260 -20.91 18.71 -0.94
N LEU A 261 -20.31 17.65 -1.46
CA LEU A 261 -20.95 16.35 -1.61
C LEU A 261 -20.63 15.51 -0.38
N GLN A 262 -21.66 15.07 0.33
CA GLN A 262 -21.56 14.16 1.46
C GLN A 262 -21.86 12.74 0.99
N LEU A 263 -20.89 11.85 1.14
CA LEU A 263 -21.06 10.40 0.96
C LEU A 263 -21.07 9.72 2.34
N PRO A 264 -22.27 9.41 2.87
CA PRO A 264 -22.39 8.67 4.12
C PRO A 264 -22.05 7.18 3.90
N LEU A 265 -21.08 6.67 4.66
CA LEU A 265 -20.66 5.28 4.69
C LEU A 265 -21.14 4.63 5.99
N GLY A 266 -22.05 3.67 5.91
CA GLY A 266 -22.53 2.90 7.05
C GLY A 266 -21.72 1.62 7.25
N ALA A 267 -21.48 1.25 8.51
CA ALA A 267 -20.85 -0.02 8.88
C ALA A 267 -21.33 -0.51 10.25
N TRP A 268 -21.11 -1.78 10.54
CA TRP A 268 -21.07 -2.31 11.91
C TRP A 268 -19.61 -2.32 12.40
N LEU A 269 -19.32 -1.60 13.48
CA LEU A 269 -18.05 -1.69 14.18
C LEU A 269 -18.12 -2.84 15.18
N THR A 270 -17.35 -3.90 14.94
CA THR A 270 -17.14 -5.00 15.90
C THR A 270 -15.85 -4.74 16.65
N ILE A 271 -15.90 -4.62 17.97
CA ILE A 271 -14.76 -4.36 18.86
C ILE A 271 -14.57 -5.59 19.75
N GLN A 272 -13.33 -6.10 19.82
CA GLN A 272 -12.96 -7.11 20.80
C GLN A 272 -12.34 -6.43 22.02
N CYS A 273 -12.98 -6.64 23.16
CA CYS A 273 -12.59 -6.08 24.44
C CYS A 273 -12.02 -7.18 25.34
N VAL A 274 -10.99 -6.87 26.13
CA VAL A 274 -10.46 -7.76 27.16
C VAL A 274 -10.41 -7.06 28.51
N SER A 275 -10.88 -7.75 29.55
CA SER A 275 -10.79 -7.28 30.93
C SER A 275 -9.38 -7.49 31.48
N GLN A 276 -8.75 -6.44 31.99
CA GLN A 276 -7.41 -6.53 32.60
C GLN A 276 -7.45 -7.13 34.03
N SER A 277 -8.59 -7.05 34.71
CA SER A 277 -8.77 -7.38 36.14
C SER A 277 -9.18 -8.83 36.40
N LYS A 278 -9.61 -9.59 35.37
CA LYS A 278 -10.17 -10.93 35.53
C LYS A 278 -9.28 -12.01 34.91
N MET A 279 -8.93 -13.03 35.69
CA MET A 279 -8.30 -14.26 35.22
C MET A 279 -9.24 -15.46 35.33
N PRO A 280 -9.38 -16.30 34.27
CA PRO A 280 -8.80 -16.13 32.95
C PRO A 280 -9.37 -14.90 32.23
N ALA A 281 -8.58 -14.32 31.32
CA ALA A 281 -8.99 -13.14 30.55
C ALA A 281 -10.34 -13.42 29.87
N ARG A 282 -11.33 -12.57 30.16
CA ARG A 282 -12.64 -12.65 29.52
C ARG A 282 -12.65 -11.71 28.32
N PHE A 283 -13.00 -12.27 27.16
CA PHE A 283 -13.22 -11.52 25.94
C PHE A 283 -14.68 -11.13 25.85
N ASN A 284 -14.93 -9.87 25.51
CA ASN A 284 -16.25 -9.34 25.21
C ASN A 284 -16.26 -8.82 23.78
N ILE A 285 -17.32 -9.10 23.03
CA ILE A 285 -17.47 -8.59 21.67
C ILE A 285 -18.59 -7.58 21.67
N VAL A 286 -18.25 -6.36 21.26
CA VAL A 286 -19.16 -5.22 21.24
C VAL A 286 -19.43 -4.87 19.78
N ARG A 287 -20.69 -4.79 19.41
CA ARG A 287 -21.11 -4.40 18.06
C ARG A 287 -21.91 -3.11 18.13
N LYS A 288 -21.50 -2.09 17.39
CA LYS A 288 -22.24 -0.83 17.29
C LYS A 288 -22.36 -0.35 15.84
N PRO A 289 -23.49 0.24 15.46
CA PRO A 289 -23.60 0.85 14.13
C PRO A 289 -22.78 2.14 14.11
N ILE A 290 -22.06 2.37 13.02
CA ILE A 290 -21.31 3.61 12.80
C ILE A 290 -21.62 4.20 11.43
N GLU A 291 -21.35 5.49 11.29
CA GLU A 291 -21.54 6.25 10.05
C GLU A 291 -20.39 7.24 9.86
N PHE A 292 -19.66 7.08 8.76
CA PHE A 292 -18.65 8.05 8.33
C PHE A 292 -19.28 8.98 7.31
N ASN A 293 -19.10 10.28 7.50
CA ASN A 293 -19.53 11.26 6.51
C ASN A 293 -18.30 11.76 5.77
N LEU A 294 -18.14 11.26 4.54
CA LEU A 294 -17.06 11.67 3.66
C LEU A 294 -17.50 12.89 2.88
N TRP A 295 -16.80 14.01 3.05
CA TRP A 295 -17.16 15.28 2.42
C TRP A 295 -16.17 15.61 1.30
N PHE A 296 -16.70 15.83 0.10
CA PHE A 296 -15.96 16.18 -1.11
C PHE A 296 -16.33 17.58 -1.57
N LEU A 297 -15.33 18.42 -1.85
CA LEU A 297 -15.55 19.75 -2.42
C LEU A 297 -16.01 19.64 -3.88
N LYS A 298 -17.21 20.15 -4.17
CA LYS A 298 -17.72 20.25 -5.54
C LYS A 298 -17.40 21.64 -6.09
N ASN A 299 -16.28 21.75 -6.80
CA ASN A 299 -15.95 22.96 -7.56
C ASN A 299 -16.77 22.98 -8.86
N PHE A 300 -17.89 23.69 -8.87
CA PHE A 300 -18.62 23.97 -10.09
C PHE A 300 -17.77 24.84 -11.03
N GLY A 301 -17.21 24.26 -12.08
CA GLY A 301 -16.79 25.01 -13.27
C GLY A 301 -15.37 24.86 -13.80
N LYS A 302 -14.48 24.02 -13.25
CA LYS A 302 -13.08 23.93 -13.76
C LYS A 302 -12.47 22.55 -13.93
N GLY A 303 -13.24 21.46 -13.85
CA GLY A 303 -12.70 20.11 -13.99
C GLY A 303 -11.66 19.73 -12.92
N ASP A 304 -11.40 20.61 -11.96
CA ASP A 304 -10.46 20.38 -10.87
C ASP A 304 -11.22 20.06 -9.59
N THR A 305 -11.44 18.76 -9.39
CA THR A 305 -11.83 18.16 -8.11
C THR A 305 -10.58 18.09 -7.22
N SER A 306 -10.14 19.21 -6.68
CA SER A 306 -9.15 19.19 -5.59
C SER A 306 -9.88 18.96 -4.27
N PHE A 307 -9.56 17.85 -3.60
CA PHE A 307 -10.27 17.39 -2.42
C PHE A 307 -9.66 18.01 -1.16
N LYS A 308 -10.47 18.75 -0.38
CA LYS A 308 -10.20 18.98 1.03
C LYS A 308 -11.27 18.23 1.83
N TYR A 309 -10.83 17.18 2.52
CA TYR A 309 -11.70 16.39 3.38
C TYR A 309 -11.96 17.14 4.69
N LEU A 310 -13.19 17.61 4.89
CA LEU A 310 -13.66 17.95 6.23
C LEU A 310 -14.16 16.65 6.87
N LYS A 311 -13.48 16.20 7.91
CA LYS A 311 -13.73 14.89 8.55
C LYS A 311 -14.73 15.08 9.69
N SER A 312 -15.86 14.39 9.63
CA SER A 312 -16.80 14.30 10.76
C SER A 312 -17.33 12.86 10.88
N VAL A 313 -17.07 12.23 12.03
CA VAL A 313 -17.73 10.99 12.43
C VAL A 313 -18.98 11.38 13.21
N LEU A 314 -20.16 10.96 12.76
CA LEU A 314 -21.41 11.19 13.47
C LEU A 314 -21.89 9.87 14.06
N LEU A 315 -21.95 9.80 15.39
CA LEU A 315 -22.57 8.69 16.08
C LEU A 315 -24.08 8.92 16.17
N ARG A 316 -24.85 7.95 15.66
CA ARG A 316 -26.22 7.78 16.12
C ARG A 316 -26.15 6.96 17.41
N ARG A 317 -26.45 7.61 18.54
CA ARG A 317 -26.70 6.92 19.82
C ARG A 317 -28.08 6.26 19.78
#